data_AF-A0A8K0K4B7-F1
#
_entry.id   AF-A0A8K0K4B7-F1
#
_cell.length_a   1.000
_cell.length_b   1.000
_cell.length_c   1.000
_cell.angle_alpha   90.00
_cell.angle_beta   90.00
_cell.angle_gamma   90.00
#
_symmetry.space_group_name_H-M   'P 1'
#
loop_
_entity.id
_entity.type
_entity.pdbx_description
1 polymer ?
#
loop_
_entity_poly.entity_id
_entity_poly.type
_entity_poly.pdbx_seq_one_letter_code
_entity_poly.pdbx_strand_id
1 'polypeptide(L)'
;MLSRRENLLIRPWQDRRYRNHRRKVISATPAIDARPPPFWGHVCCKLKSSAKEEERIARIEQDNFRLLQRMGKIMRSSKKMVDDRWKTAQPTFLNRVGIYIPAGKSRKPTDYSEEPTDSQETACPTLSTTPRRHSRCVACCPSDKKPKEVIINDNF
;
A
#
# COMPACT_ATOMS: atom_id res chain seq x y z
N MET A 1 -60.25 -49.73 -52.92
CA MET A 1 -59.35 -50.89 -52.69
C MET A 1 -58.42 -50.98 -53.88
N LEU A 2 -57.10 -51.00 -53.69
CA LEU A 2 -56.14 -51.14 -54.80
C LEU A 2 -56.36 -52.48 -55.53
N SER A 3 -56.31 -52.44 -56.85
CA SER A 3 -56.50 -53.62 -57.72
C SER A 3 -55.39 -54.65 -57.49
N ARG A 4 -55.67 -55.93 -57.78
CA ARG A 4 -54.70 -57.04 -57.64
C ARG A 4 -53.38 -56.76 -58.37
N ARG A 5 -53.46 -56.12 -59.53
CA ARG A 5 -52.28 -55.69 -60.32
C ARG A 5 -51.47 -54.62 -59.59
N GLU A 6 -52.13 -53.66 -58.98
CA GLU A 6 -51.49 -52.57 -58.24
C GLU A 6 -50.84 -53.09 -56.95
N ASN A 7 -51.46 -54.08 -56.30
CA ASN A 7 -50.91 -54.72 -55.11
C ASN A 7 -49.62 -55.51 -55.40
N LEU A 8 -49.46 -56.05 -56.60
CA LEU A 8 -48.28 -56.82 -56.98
C LEU A 8 -47.17 -55.93 -57.56
N LEU A 9 -47.50 -54.94 -58.39
CA LEU A 9 -46.50 -54.13 -59.09
C LEU A 9 -46.14 -52.83 -58.36
N ILE A 10 -47.11 -52.19 -57.71
CA ILE A 10 -46.97 -50.81 -57.20
C ILE A 10 -46.68 -50.81 -55.69
N ARG A 11 -47.42 -51.61 -54.89
CA ARG A 11 -47.25 -51.65 -53.43
C ARG A 11 -45.82 -51.97 -52.97
N PRO A 12 -45.09 -52.96 -53.52
CA PRO A 12 -43.74 -53.27 -53.05
C PRO A 12 -42.76 -52.10 -53.23
N TRP A 13 -42.92 -51.35 -54.31
CA TRP A 13 -42.13 -50.16 -54.60
C TRP A 13 -42.47 -49.00 -53.65
N GLN A 14 -43.76 -48.77 -53.40
CA GLN A 14 -44.22 -47.77 -52.43
C GLN A 14 -43.72 -48.10 -51.02
N ASP A 15 -43.83 -49.36 -50.60
CA ASP A 15 -43.34 -49.83 -49.31
C ASP A 15 -41.82 -49.64 -49.18
N ARG A 16 -41.05 -49.96 -50.22
CA ARG A 16 -39.59 -49.76 -50.21
C ARG A 16 -39.22 -48.29 -50.12
N ARG A 17 -39.91 -47.42 -50.87
CA ARG A 17 -39.73 -45.97 -50.82
C ARG A 17 -40.09 -45.41 -49.45
N TYR A 18 -41.21 -45.87 -48.88
CA TYR A 18 -41.67 -45.49 -47.55
C TYR A 18 -40.67 -45.92 -46.47
N ARG A 19 -40.21 -47.17 -46.48
CA ARG A 19 -39.18 -47.67 -45.56
C ARG A 19 -37.89 -46.86 -45.67
N ASN A 20 -37.44 -46.53 -46.89
CA ASN A 20 -36.24 -45.71 -47.08
C ASN A 20 -36.43 -44.28 -46.56
N HIS A 21 -37.56 -43.65 -46.87
CA HIS A 21 -37.91 -42.32 -46.35
C HIS A 21 -37.93 -42.32 -44.82
N ARG A 22 -38.61 -43.30 -44.21
CA ARG A 22 -38.67 -43.44 -42.74
C ARG A 22 -37.28 -43.59 -42.13
N ARG A 23 -36.39 -44.40 -42.73
CA ARG A 23 -35.00 -44.50 -42.28
C ARG A 23 -34.29 -43.15 -42.31
N LYS A 24 -34.41 -42.41 -43.42
CA LYS A 24 -33.81 -41.07 -43.56
C LYS A 24 -34.34 -40.08 -42.54
N VAL A 25 -35.64 -40.11 -42.26
CA VAL A 25 -36.28 -39.26 -41.24
C VAL A 25 -35.78 -39.61 -39.84
N ILE A 26 -35.69 -40.90 -39.51
CA ILE A 26 -35.20 -41.35 -38.20
C ILE A 26 -33.71 -41.03 -38.03
N SER A 27 -32.90 -41.18 -39.08
CA SER A 27 -31.48 -40.88 -39.04
C SER A 27 -31.15 -39.39 -39.23
N ALA A 28 -32.15 -38.53 -39.42
CA ALA A 28 -31.91 -37.12 -39.65
C ALA A 28 -31.42 -36.46 -38.35
N THR A 29 -30.19 -35.95 -38.38
CA THR A 29 -29.63 -35.10 -37.32
C THR A 29 -30.03 -33.64 -37.55
N PRO A 30 -30.06 -32.81 -36.50
CA PRO A 30 -30.30 -31.37 -36.68
C PRO A 30 -29.23 -30.75 -37.60
N ALA A 31 -29.64 -29.81 -38.45
CA ALA A 31 -28.74 -29.14 -39.39
C ALA A 31 -27.73 -28.20 -38.68
N ILE A 32 -28.10 -27.74 -37.48
CA ILE A 32 -27.29 -26.86 -36.65
C ILE A 32 -27.10 -27.56 -35.31
N ASP A 33 -25.87 -27.61 -34.82
CA ASP A 33 -25.60 -28.07 -33.47
C ASP A 33 -26.14 -27.04 -32.46
N ALA A 34 -27.14 -27.45 -31.67
CA ALA A 34 -27.73 -26.64 -30.61
C ALA A 34 -27.15 -26.99 -29.22
N ARG A 35 -26.08 -27.79 -29.16
CA ARG A 35 -25.48 -28.19 -27.90
C ARG A 35 -24.78 -27.00 -27.25
N PRO A 36 -24.85 -26.89 -25.91
CA PRO A 36 -24.03 -25.92 -25.20
C PRO A 36 -22.55 -26.25 -25.42
N PRO A 37 -21.69 -25.22 -25.53
CA PRO A 37 -20.26 -25.45 -25.60
C PRO A 37 -19.76 -26.17 -24.33
N PRO A 38 -18.66 -26.91 -24.41
CA PRO A 38 -18.08 -27.59 -23.26
C PRO A 38 -17.72 -26.58 -22.16
N PHE A 39 -17.81 -27.02 -20.90
CA PHE A 39 -17.41 -26.18 -19.77
C PHE A 39 -15.88 -26.02 -19.74
N TRP A 40 -15.41 -24.80 -19.93
CA TRP A 40 -14.00 -24.48 -19.80
C TRP A 40 -13.70 -24.11 -18.35
N GLY A 41 -12.72 -24.76 -17.72
CA GLY A 41 -12.37 -24.51 -16.32
C GLY A 41 -12.06 -23.03 -16.01
N HIS A 42 -11.47 -22.30 -16.96
CA HIS A 42 -11.18 -20.86 -16.81
C HIS A 42 -12.43 -19.95 -16.87
N VAL A 43 -13.54 -20.43 -17.45
CA VAL A 43 -14.84 -19.72 -17.46
C VAL A 43 -15.56 -19.93 -16.14
N CYS A 44 -15.48 -21.14 -15.57
CA CYS A 44 -16.06 -21.46 -14.28
C CYS A 44 -15.26 -20.85 -13.11
N CYS A 45 -13.93 -20.89 -13.19
CA CYS A 45 -13.03 -20.43 -12.14
C CYS A 45 -12.14 -19.30 -12.65
N LYS A 46 -12.40 -18.07 -12.20
CA LYS A 46 -11.55 -16.90 -12.48
C LYS A 46 -10.34 -16.86 -11.55
N LEU A 47 -9.43 -17.82 -11.67
CA LEU A 47 -8.26 -18.00 -10.78
C LEU A 47 -7.40 -16.72 -10.66
N LYS A 48 -7.19 -16.00 -11.77
CA LYS A 48 -6.46 -14.72 -11.77
C LYS A 48 -7.15 -13.64 -10.93
N SER A 49 -8.48 -13.66 -10.87
CA SER A 49 -9.24 -12.73 -10.04
C SER A 49 -9.09 -13.08 -8.56
N SER A 50 -9.14 -14.37 -8.21
CA SER A 50 -8.91 -14.84 -6.83
C SER A 50 -7.52 -14.46 -6.33
N ALA A 51 -6.49 -14.78 -7.11
CA ALA A 51 -5.11 -14.47 -6.75
C ALA A 51 -4.87 -12.96 -6.55
N LYS A 52 -5.49 -12.11 -7.38
CA LYS A 52 -5.41 -10.65 -7.20
C LYS A 52 -6.08 -10.16 -5.94
N GLU A 53 -7.21 -10.76 -5.57
CA GLU A 53 -7.93 -10.40 -4.35
C GLU A 53 -7.14 -10.83 -3.10
N GLU A 54 -6.56 -12.02 -3.12
CA GLU A 54 -5.66 -12.50 -2.07
C GLU A 54 -4.45 -11.58 -1.89
N GLU A 55 -3.80 -11.15 -2.99
CA GLU A 55 -2.68 -10.19 -2.92
C GLU A 55 -3.13 -8.84 -2.34
N ARG A 56 -4.32 -8.36 -2.73
CA ARG A 56 -4.89 -7.11 -2.21
C ARG A 56 -5.15 -7.19 -0.71
N ILE A 57 -5.72 -8.30 -0.25
CA ILE A 57 -5.99 -8.55 1.18
C ILE A 57 -4.67 -8.59 1.96
N ALA A 58 -3.69 -9.36 1.50
CA ALA A 58 -2.38 -9.46 2.15
C ALA A 58 -1.67 -8.10 2.28
N ARG A 59 -1.80 -7.24 1.26
CA ARG A 59 -1.26 -5.88 1.28
C ARG A 59 -1.95 -5.02 2.35
N ILE A 60 -3.28 -5.07 2.40
CA ILE A 60 -4.08 -4.33 3.38
C ILE A 60 -3.74 -4.79 4.81
N GLU A 61 -3.61 -6.10 5.04
CA GLU A 61 -3.23 -6.65 6.33
C GLU A 61 -1.84 -6.18 6.78
N GLN A 62 -0.87 -6.19 5.87
CA GLN A 62 0.48 -5.70 6.15
C GLN A 62 0.48 -4.20 6.50
N ASP A 63 -0.27 -3.39 5.76
CA ASP A 63 -0.36 -1.96 5.99
C ASP A 63 -1.12 -1.62 7.28
N ASN A 64 -2.19 -2.35 7.59
CA ASN A 64 -2.90 -2.25 8.86
C ASN A 64 -2.00 -2.58 10.04
N PHE A 65 -1.20 -3.65 9.94
CA PHE A 65 -0.24 -4.02 10.98
C PHE A 65 0.81 -2.92 11.19
N ARG A 66 1.39 -2.39 10.11
CA ARG A 66 2.34 -1.27 10.17
C ARG A 66 1.72 -0.02 10.80
N LEU A 67 0.49 0.30 10.42
CA LEU A 67 -0.26 1.43 10.98
C LEU A 67 -0.45 1.25 12.48
N LEU A 68 -0.95 0.10 12.92
CA LEU A 68 -1.16 -0.23 14.34
C LEU A 68 0.14 -0.13 15.13
N GLN A 69 1.24 -0.67 14.61
CA GLN A 69 2.54 -0.58 15.27
C GLN A 69 3.01 0.87 15.44
N ARG A 70 2.84 1.71 14.40
CA ARG A 70 3.20 3.13 14.43
C ARG A 70 2.30 3.90 15.39
N MET A 71 0.99 3.69 15.35
CA MET A 71 0.03 4.31 16.29
C MET A 71 0.35 3.93 17.73
N GLY A 72 0.59 2.65 18.02
CA GLY A 72 0.98 2.20 19.35
C GLY A 72 2.27 2.85 19.85
N LYS A 73 3.26 3.06 18.98
CA LYS A 73 4.48 3.80 19.32
C LYS A 73 4.17 5.27 19.64
N ILE A 74 3.39 5.93 18.79
CA ILE A 74 2.98 7.33 18.99
C ILE A 74 2.25 7.47 20.32
N MET A 75 1.22 6.64 20.58
CA MET A 75 0.44 6.67 21.82
C MET A 75 1.30 6.47 23.07
N ARG A 76 2.28 5.57 23.04
CA ARG A 76 3.23 5.37 24.15
C ARG A 76 4.15 6.58 24.35
N SER A 77 4.62 7.20 23.26
CA SER A 77 5.49 8.37 23.33
C SER A 77 4.73 9.67 23.65
N SER A 78 3.50 9.84 23.18
CA SER A 78 2.70 11.06 23.37
C SER A 78 2.24 11.18 24.82
N LYS A 79 1.91 10.06 25.48
CA LYS A 79 1.64 10.05 26.93
C LYS A 79 2.86 10.48 27.78
N LYS A 80 4.09 10.37 27.24
CA LYS A 80 5.33 10.76 27.92
C LYS A 80 5.89 12.12 27.47
N MET A 81 5.59 12.56 26.24
CA MET A 81 6.11 13.81 25.65
C MET A 81 5.09 14.97 25.68
N VAL A 82 3.80 14.67 25.82
CA VAL A 82 2.74 15.69 25.91
C VAL A 82 2.30 15.76 27.37
N ASP A 83 3.14 16.36 28.20
CA ASP A 83 2.59 17.06 29.36
C ASP A 83 1.78 18.23 28.79
N ASP A 84 0.44 18.08 28.71
CA ASP A 84 -0.51 19.17 28.43
C ASP A 84 -0.50 20.27 29.51
N ARG A 85 0.49 20.24 30.41
CA ARG A 85 0.78 21.32 31.34
C ARG A 85 1.75 22.29 30.67
N TRP A 86 1.21 23.22 29.89
CA TRP A 86 1.93 24.42 29.53
C TRP A 86 2.38 25.11 30.83
N LYS A 87 3.67 25.00 31.17
CA LYS A 87 4.22 25.62 32.40
C LYS A 87 4.21 27.15 32.31
N THR A 88 4.17 27.67 31.09
CA THR A 88 4.11 29.09 30.77
C THR A 88 2.84 29.38 29.98
N ALA A 89 2.17 30.49 30.29
CA ALA A 89 0.99 30.93 29.54
C ALA A 89 1.29 30.95 28.03
N GLN A 90 0.32 30.50 27.22
CA GLN A 90 0.45 30.51 25.76
C GLN A 90 0.72 31.95 25.29
N PRO A 91 1.68 32.16 24.38
CA PRO A 91 2.00 33.50 23.92
C PRO A 91 0.78 34.09 23.21
N THR A 92 0.16 35.09 23.82
CA THR A 92 -0.91 35.88 23.23
C THR A 92 -0.33 36.91 22.27
N PHE A 93 -1.08 37.25 21.22
CA PHE A 93 -0.68 38.19 20.17
C PHE A 93 -0.23 39.57 20.70
N LEU A 94 -0.67 39.92 21.90
CA LEU A 94 -0.32 41.17 22.58
C LEU A 94 1.12 41.21 23.12
N ASN A 95 1.78 40.05 23.29
CA ASN A 95 3.14 39.96 23.77
C ASN A 95 4.06 39.41 22.67
N ARG A 96 4.79 40.30 21.98
CA ARG A 96 5.88 39.89 21.07
C ARG A 96 7.04 39.34 21.91
N VAL A 97 7.05 38.05 22.16
CA VAL A 97 8.21 37.36 22.73
C VAL A 97 9.21 37.13 21.60
N GLY A 98 10.36 37.81 21.64
CA GLY A 98 11.43 37.58 20.68
C GLY A 98 11.92 36.13 20.77
N ILE A 99 11.84 35.39 19.66
CA ILE A 99 12.21 33.96 19.60
C ILE A 99 13.74 33.76 19.69
N TYR A 100 14.52 34.84 19.68
CA TYR A 100 15.97 34.79 19.69
C TYR A 100 16.52 34.95 21.10
N ILE A 101 17.14 33.88 21.62
CA ILE A 101 18.04 33.94 22.78
C ILE A 101 19.28 34.73 22.35
N PRO A 102 19.59 35.91 22.92
CA PRO A 102 20.86 36.56 22.66
C PRO A 102 21.97 35.67 23.24
N ALA A 103 22.82 35.15 22.36
CA ALA A 103 24.03 34.45 22.74
C ALA A 103 24.94 35.43 23.49
N GLY A 104 25.05 35.29 24.81
CA GLY A 104 26.04 36.04 25.58
C GLY A 104 25.61 36.45 26.98
N LYS A 105 25.38 35.48 27.88
CA LYS A 105 25.72 35.62 29.31
C LYS A 105 26.18 34.26 29.84
N SER A 106 27.49 34.11 29.94
CA SER A 106 28.17 33.04 30.66
C SER A 106 27.54 32.82 32.04
N ARG A 107 26.94 31.66 32.30
CA ARG A 107 26.62 31.25 33.67
C ARG A 107 27.91 30.70 34.28
N LYS A 108 28.38 31.34 35.36
CA LYS A 108 29.54 30.90 36.13
C LYS A 108 29.28 29.52 36.75
N PRO A 109 30.32 28.71 37.00
CA PRO A 109 30.19 27.44 37.74
C PRO A 109 29.82 27.74 39.19
N THR A 110 28.80 27.06 39.72
CA THR A 110 28.51 27.05 41.16
C THR A 110 28.90 25.70 41.74
N ASP A 111 29.49 25.82 42.92
CA ASP A 111 30.29 24.90 43.72
C ASP A 111 29.43 23.96 44.60
N TYR A 112 29.97 22.77 44.92
CA TYR A 112 29.59 21.75 45.95
C TYR A 112 28.09 21.36 46.14
N SER A 113 27.67 20.08 46.28
CA SER A 113 28.19 19.05 47.19
C SER A 113 27.73 17.64 46.76
N GLU A 114 28.56 16.64 47.05
CA GLU A 114 28.29 15.19 46.98
C GLU A 114 27.24 14.76 48.04
N GLU A 115 26.52 13.64 47.85
CA GLU A 115 26.73 12.32 48.49
C GLU A 115 25.46 11.44 48.18
N PRO A 116 25.36 10.13 48.51
CA PRO A 116 26.23 8.97 48.24
C PRO A 116 25.50 7.75 47.61
N THR A 117 26.30 6.85 46.98
CA THR A 117 26.14 5.36 46.86
C THR A 117 24.90 4.78 46.15
N ASP A 118 24.92 3.70 45.36
CA ASP A 118 25.65 2.44 45.45
C ASP A 118 25.50 1.63 44.12
N SER A 119 26.37 0.64 43.94
CA SER A 119 26.19 -0.60 43.14
C SER A 119 26.62 -0.65 41.66
N GLN A 120 27.90 -1.01 41.49
CA GLN A 120 28.42 -2.14 40.69
C GLN A 120 28.40 -2.07 39.15
N GLU A 121 29.58 -1.79 38.59
CA GLU A 121 29.98 -2.10 37.22
C GLU A 121 30.43 -3.56 37.09
N THR A 122 29.95 -4.25 36.04
CA THR A 122 30.67 -5.37 35.42
C THR A 122 30.79 -5.11 33.92
N ALA A 123 32.01 -5.32 33.42
CA ALA A 123 32.56 -4.82 32.17
C ALA A 123 32.03 -5.51 30.89
N CYS A 124 32.19 -4.84 29.72
CA CYS A 124 32.98 -5.31 28.56
C CYS A 124 32.73 -4.51 27.24
N PRO A 125 33.62 -4.62 26.23
CA PRO A 125 34.12 -3.46 25.48
C PRO A 125 33.56 -3.23 24.06
N THR A 126 33.75 -1.99 23.62
CA THR A 126 33.90 -1.40 22.28
C THR A 126 33.61 -2.27 21.04
N LEU A 127 32.70 -1.78 20.18
CA LEU A 127 32.95 -1.71 18.73
C LEU A 127 32.11 -0.62 18.07
N SER A 128 32.84 0.26 17.40
CA SER A 128 32.42 1.45 16.68
C SER A 128 31.79 1.12 15.33
N THR A 129 30.63 1.69 15.03
CA THR A 129 30.24 2.06 13.66
C THR A 129 29.29 3.25 13.74
N THR A 130 29.81 4.46 13.56
CA THR A 130 29.00 5.66 13.37
C THR A 130 28.55 5.73 11.91
N PRO A 131 27.25 5.83 11.59
CA PRO A 131 26.87 6.14 10.21
C PRO A 131 27.20 7.61 9.92
N ARG A 132 27.99 7.83 8.87
CA ARG A 132 28.31 9.15 8.28
C ARG A 132 27.06 10.01 8.20
N ARG A 133 27.03 11.11 8.96
CA ARG A 133 26.01 12.16 8.80
C ARG A 133 26.25 12.82 7.44
N HIS A 134 25.32 12.62 6.50
CA HIS A 134 25.29 13.40 5.26
C HIS A 134 25.41 14.89 5.59
N SER A 135 26.30 15.59 4.89
CA SER A 135 26.46 17.03 4.99
C SER A 135 25.12 17.73 4.78
N ARG A 136 24.66 18.46 5.80
CA ARG A 136 23.39 19.20 5.76
C ARG A 136 23.41 20.20 4.61
N CYS A 137 22.29 20.29 3.87
CA CYS A 137 22.14 21.22 2.76
C CYS A 137 22.00 22.67 3.27
N VAL A 138 22.24 23.62 2.37
CA VAL A 138 22.21 25.08 2.63
C VAL A 138 20.86 25.56 3.20
N ALA A 139 19.77 24.84 2.93
CA ALA A 139 18.45 25.16 3.50
C ALA A 139 18.34 24.85 5.00
N CYS A 140 19.17 23.95 5.55
CA CYS A 140 19.13 23.56 6.97
C CYS A 140 20.19 24.27 7.82
N CYS A 141 21.18 24.93 7.20
CA CYS A 141 22.16 25.79 7.85
C CYS A 141 22.46 26.98 6.93
N PRO A 142 21.69 28.09 7.01
CA PRO A 142 22.02 29.32 6.32
C PRO A 142 23.34 29.84 6.88
N SER A 143 24.42 29.76 6.12
CA SER A 143 25.70 30.35 6.51
C SER A 143 25.64 31.85 6.25
N ASP A 144 25.76 32.65 7.30
CA ASP A 144 25.78 34.12 7.28
C ASP A 144 26.99 34.63 6.48
N LYS A 145 26.82 34.83 5.16
CA LYS A 145 27.76 35.63 4.39
C LYS A 145 27.37 37.08 4.58
N LYS A 146 28.18 37.84 5.34
CA LYS A 146 28.05 39.30 5.43
C LYS A 146 28.06 39.89 4.00
N PRO A 147 27.17 40.85 3.68
CA PRO A 147 27.22 41.52 2.39
C PRO A 147 28.56 42.24 2.26
N LYS A 148 29.17 42.17 1.06
CA LYS A 148 30.36 42.97 0.74
C LYS A 148 29.97 44.44 0.80
N GLU A 149 30.68 45.22 1.60
CA GLU A 149 30.57 46.68 1.58
C GLU A 149 30.92 47.16 0.17
N VAL A 150 29.95 47.80 -0.49
CA VAL A 150 30.19 48.55 -1.72
C VAL A 150 30.69 49.91 -1.28
N ILE A 151 31.99 50.15 -1.44
CA ILE A 151 32.58 51.47 -1.27
C ILE A 151 32.11 52.30 -2.47
N ILE A 152 31.24 53.27 -2.23
CA ILE A 152 30.91 54.32 -3.20
C ILE A 152 31.95 55.42 -2.95
N ASN A 153 32.86 55.60 -3.91
CA ASN A 153 33.78 56.74 -3.91
C ASN A 153 33.04 57.94 -4.50
N ASP A 154 32.58 58.85 -3.64
CA ASP A 154 32.13 60.17 -4.06
C ASP A 154 33.38 61.02 -4.33
N ASN A 155 33.75 61.15 -5.60
CA ASN A 155 34.65 62.20 -6.08
C ASN A 155 33.80 63.37 -6.56
N PHE A 156 33.76 64.47 -5.79
CA PHE A 156 33.81 65.86 -6.27
C PHE A 156 34.12 66.80 -5.10
#